data_AF-A0A2N3PNW0-F1
#
_entry.id   AF-A0A2N3PNW0-F1
#
_cell.length_a   1.000
_cell.length_b   1.000
_cell.length_c   1.000
_cell.angle_alpha   90.00
_cell.angle_beta   90.00
_cell.angle_gamma   90.00
#
_symmetry.space_group_name_H-M   'P 1'
#
loop_
_entity.id
_entity.type
_entity.pdbx_description
1 polymer ?
#
loop_
_entity_poly.entity_id
_entity_poly.type
_entity_poly.pdbx_seq_one_letter_code
_entity_poly.pdbx_strand_id
1 'polypeptide(L)'
;MSPLVNGLDRRSVVAAIADYVLQVNYRGYRPDPRKVLSVRRTDRTAWLRNEGIPVRWEVYYYIEGELFPKEGATRLAEGESSVRRAEALVDEVWDQLWAWNGYDFTPTSYGLNKGKYSDEAATSTSDGTQDVVHG
;
A
#
# COMPACT_ATOMS: atom_id res chain seq x y z
N MET A 1 -17.29 -7.28 22.22
CA MET A 1 -17.09 -7.80 20.85
C MET A 1 -16.54 -6.64 20.02
N SER A 2 -15.23 -6.54 19.88
CA SER A 2 -14.62 -5.47 19.05
C SER A 2 -14.60 -5.97 17.61
N PRO A 3 -15.32 -5.32 16.68
CA PRO A 3 -15.28 -5.70 15.27
C PRO A 3 -14.02 -5.11 14.62
N LEU A 4 -13.57 -5.75 13.54
CA LEU A 4 -12.57 -5.28 12.57
C LEU A 4 -11.10 -5.53 12.92
N VAL A 5 -10.68 -6.79 12.90
CA VAL A 5 -9.39 -7.11 12.27
C VAL A 5 -9.73 -7.48 10.82
N ASN A 6 -9.84 -6.47 9.95
CA ASN A 6 -9.94 -6.71 8.51
C ASN A 6 -8.57 -7.23 8.05
N GLY A 7 -8.43 -8.55 8.06
CA GLY A 7 -7.27 -9.26 7.54
C GLY A 7 -7.07 -9.04 6.06
N LEU A 8 -5.84 -9.29 5.58
CA LEU A 8 -5.55 -9.35 4.14
C LEU A 8 -6.49 -10.33 3.45
N ASP A 9 -7.15 -9.90 2.36
CA ASP A 9 -8.04 -10.78 1.61
C ASP A 9 -7.22 -11.71 0.73
N ARG A 10 -7.01 -12.95 1.21
CA ARG A 10 -6.25 -13.98 0.49
C ARG A 10 -6.77 -14.23 -0.92
N ARG A 11 -8.09 -14.17 -1.14
CA ARG A 11 -8.68 -14.44 -2.46
C ARG A 11 -8.25 -13.36 -3.45
N SER A 12 -8.27 -12.10 -3.03
CA SER A 12 -7.82 -10.99 -3.86
C SER A 12 -6.32 -11.06 -4.19
N VAL A 13 -5.49 -11.51 -3.23
CA VAL A 13 -4.04 -11.71 -3.46
C VAL A 13 -3.80 -12.82 -4.47
N VAL A 14 -4.44 -13.99 -4.29
CA VAL A 14 -4.31 -15.11 -5.24
C VAL A 14 -4.76 -14.70 -6.64
N ALA A 15 -5.89 -13.98 -6.76
CA ALA A 15 -6.37 -13.48 -8.05
C ALA A 15 -5.34 -12.55 -8.72
N ALA A 16 -4.80 -11.58 -7.97
CA ALA A 16 -3.80 -10.65 -8.48
C ALA A 16 -2.50 -11.34 -8.94
N ILE A 17 -2.02 -12.33 -8.18
CA ILE A 17 -0.83 -13.11 -8.55
C ILE A 17 -1.13 -14.03 -9.72
N ALA A 18 -2.31 -14.63 -9.81
CA ALA A 18 -2.71 -15.46 -10.95
C ALA A 18 -2.77 -14.64 -12.26
N ASP A 19 -3.29 -13.42 -12.20
CA ASP A 19 -3.29 -12.49 -13.33
C ASP A 19 -1.86 -12.13 -13.76
N TYR A 20 -0.97 -11.90 -12.79
CA TYR A 20 0.43 -11.63 -13.09
C TYR A 20 1.12 -12.82 -13.75
N VAL A 21 0.99 -14.02 -13.16
CA VAL A 21 1.56 -15.27 -13.71
C VAL A 21 1.05 -15.51 -15.12
N LEU A 22 -0.25 -15.30 -15.38
CA LEU A 22 -0.80 -15.41 -16.72
C LEU A 22 -0.18 -14.39 -17.69
N GLN A 23 -0.08 -13.12 -17.29
CA GLN A 23 0.50 -12.05 -18.12
C GLN A 23 1.94 -12.35 -18.53
N VAL A 24 2.79 -12.76 -17.57
CA VAL A 24 4.23 -12.93 -17.83
C VAL A 24 4.57 -14.24 -18.53
N ASN A 25 3.67 -15.22 -18.53
CA ASN A 25 3.85 -16.47 -19.27
C ASN A 25 3.14 -16.48 -20.63
N TYR A 26 2.34 -15.47 -20.96
CA TYR A 26 1.64 -15.38 -22.24
C TYR A 26 2.63 -15.22 -23.41
N ARG A 27 2.63 -16.19 -24.33
CA ARG A 27 3.53 -16.24 -25.50
C ARG A 27 5.03 -16.25 -25.12
N GLY A 28 5.35 -16.81 -23.96
CA GLY A 28 6.71 -16.98 -23.47
C GLY A 28 6.96 -16.19 -22.19
N TYR A 29 7.92 -16.68 -21.38
CA TYR A 29 8.21 -16.10 -20.07
C TYR A 29 8.95 -14.76 -20.18
N ARG A 30 8.29 -13.68 -19.79
CA ARG A 30 8.78 -12.29 -19.81
C ARG A 30 8.29 -11.55 -18.56
N PRO A 31 8.98 -11.69 -17.41
CA PRO A 31 8.61 -10.96 -16.20
C PRO A 31 8.74 -9.45 -16.43
N ASP A 32 7.78 -8.69 -15.90
CA ASP A 32 7.80 -7.22 -15.95
C ASP A 32 8.16 -6.68 -14.56
N PRO A 33 9.37 -6.11 -14.38
CA PRO A 33 9.84 -5.65 -13.07
C PRO A 33 9.01 -4.47 -12.53
N ARG A 34 8.18 -3.84 -13.38
CA ARG A 34 7.30 -2.74 -12.97
C ARG A 34 6.01 -3.22 -12.34
N LYS A 35 5.73 -4.53 -12.32
CA LYS A 35 4.46 -5.04 -11.79
C LYS A 35 4.50 -5.12 -10.28
N VAL A 36 3.45 -4.56 -9.68
CA VAL A 36 3.30 -4.51 -8.22
C VAL A 36 1.97 -5.12 -7.79
N LEU A 37 2.00 -5.79 -6.63
CA LEU A 37 0.82 -6.13 -5.86
C LEU A 37 0.42 -4.90 -5.05
N SER A 38 -0.70 -4.27 -5.39
CA SER A 38 -1.30 -3.21 -4.60
C SER A 38 -2.22 -3.79 -3.55
N VAL A 39 -2.22 -3.24 -2.34
CA VAL A 39 -3.16 -3.55 -1.27
C VAL A 39 -3.80 -2.27 -0.75
N ARG A 40 -5.14 -2.19 -0.82
CA ARG A 40 -5.90 -1.08 -0.23
C ARG A 40 -5.96 -1.24 1.29
N ARG A 41 -5.65 -0.18 2.01
CA ARG A 41 -5.53 -0.24 3.48
C ARG A 41 -6.86 -0.35 4.23
N THR A 42 -7.96 0.09 3.64
CA THR A 42 -9.27 0.12 4.30
C THR A 42 -9.91 -1.25 4.45
N ASP A 43 -9.80 -2.10 3.43
CA ASP A 43 -10.44 -3.42 3.39
C ASP A 43 -9.49 -4.54 2.98
N ARG A 44 -8.22 -4.21 2.75
CA ARG A 44 -7.14 -5.16 2.44
C ARG A 44 -7.41 -6.00 1.19
N THR A 45 -8.20 -5.47 0.26
CA THR A 45 -8.28 -6.01 -1.09
C THR A 45 -6.98 -5.73 -1.83
N ALA A 46 -6.47 -6.74 -2.54
CA ALA A 46 -5.28 -6.66 -3.36
C ALA A 46 -5.59 -6.74 -4.86
N TRP A 47 -4.78 -6.09 -5.69
CA TRP A 47 -4.89 -6.16 -7.14
C TRP A 47 -3.55 -5.90 -7.81
N LEU A 48 -3.44 -6.33 -9.07
CA LEU A 48 -2.28 -6.13 -9.91
C LEU A 48 -2.33 -4.75 -10.56
N ARG A 49 -1.21 -4.02 -10.56
CA ARG A 49 -1.03 -2.83 -11.39
C ARG A 49 0.44 -2.64 -11.77
N ASN A 50 0.71 -1.68 -12.66
CA ASN A 50 2.06 -1.20 -12.90
C ASN A 50 2.46 -0.21 -11.80
N GLU A 51 3.76 -0.15 -11.50
CA GLU A 51 4.37 0.92 -10.72
C GLU A 51 3.99 2.26 -11.35
N GLY A 52 3.77 3.26 -10.51
CA GLY A 52 3.33 4.57 -10.95
C GLY A 52 3.16 5.49 -9.76
N ILE A 53 2.39 6.55 -9.96
CA ILE A 53 2.13 7.53 -8.89
C ILE A 53 1.59 6.78 -7.65
N PRO A 54 2.17 6.98 -6.46
CA PRO A 54 1.66 6.41 -5.23
C PRO A 54 0.24 6.89 -4.98
N VAL A 55 -0.70 5.95 -4.79
CA VAL A 55 -2.07 6.29 -4.42
C VAL A 55 -2.16 6.31 -2.90
N ARG A 56 -2.81 7.36 -2.38
CA ARG A 56 -3.04 7.48 -0.94
C ARG A 56 -3.84 6.28 -0.46
N TRP A 57 -3.42 5.71 0.68
CA TRP A 57 -4.06 4.54 1.30
C TRP A 57 -3.86 3.21 0.58
N GLU A 58 -2.83 3.12 -0.27
CA GLU A 58 -2.39 1.87 -0.87
C GLU A 58 -0.95 1.57 -0.44
N VAL A 59 -0.64 0.29 -0.30
CA VAL A 59 0.72 -0.23 -0.15
C VAL A 59 1.02 -1.07 -1.38
N TYR A 60 2.24 -0.97 -1.91
CA TYR A 60 2.66 -1.75 -3.08
C TYR A 60 3.86 -2.61 -2.73
N TYR A 61 3.90 -3.81 -3.31
CA TYR A 61 5.02 -4.73 -3.22
C TYR A 61 5.42 -5.13 -4.64
N TYR A 62 6.70 -5.03 -4.99
CA TYR A 62 7.18 -5.50 -6.29
C TYR A 62 7.03 -7.02 -6.37
N ILE A 63 6.45 -7.52 -7.47
CA ILE A 63 6.20 -8.95 -7.58
C ILE A 63 7.52 -9.71 -7.78
N GLU A 64 8.33 -9.27 -8.73
CA GLU A 64 9.67 -9.82 -8.93
C GLU A 64 10.68 -9.08 -8.04
N GLY A 65 11.60 -9.82 -7.43
CA GLY A 65 12.68 -9.25 -6.63
C GLY A 65 12.32 -8.95 -5.18
N GLU A 66 11.07 -8.55 -4.89
CA GLU A 66 10.61 -8.33 -3.51
C GLU A 66 9.73 -9.48 -3.00
N LEU A 67 8.56 -9.72 -3.59
CA LEU A 67 7.72 -10.86 -3.19
C LEU A 67 8.36 -12.20 -3.60
N PHE A 68 8.87 -12.27 -4.82
CA PHE A 68 9.52 -13.46 -5.36
C PHE A 68 10.95 -13.12 -5.79
N PRO A 69 11.94 -13.19 -4.88
CA PRO A 69 13.32 -12.79 -5.16
C PRO A 69 14.06 -13.78 -6.06
N LYS A 70 13.58 -15.03 -6.17
CA LYS A 70 14.20 -16.06 -7.00
C LYS A 70 13.79 -15.87 -8.46
N GLU A 71 14.77 -15.72 -9.35
CA GLU A 71 14.52 -15.64 -10.79
C GLU A 71 13.72 -16.86 -11.30
N GLY A 72 12.71 -16.59 -12.11
CA GLY A 72 11.86 -17.65 -12.66
C GLY A 72 10.84 -18.22 -11.69
N ALA A 73 10.71 -17.70 -10.46
CA ALA A 73 9.71 -18.16 -9.50
C ALA A 73 8.28 -18.09 -10.06
N THR A 74 7.98 -17.11 -10.90
CA THR A 74 6.64 -16.91 -11.48
C THR A 74 6.43 -17.64 -12.81
N ARG A 75 7.40 -18.44 -13.24
CA ARG A 75 7.29 -19.26 -14.45
C ARG A 75 6.34 -20.42 -14.24
N LEU A 76 5.51 -20.71 -15.24
CA LEU A 76 4.65 -21.89 -15.26
C LEU A 76 5.43 -23.13 -15.69
N ALA A 77 5.19 -24.24 -15.00
CA ALA A 77 5.55 -25.56 -15.49
C ALA A 77 4.59 -26.00 -16.62
N GLU A 78 5.01 -27.01 -17.40
CA GLU A 78 4.16 -27.57 -18.45
C GLU A 78 2.87 -28.15 -17.86
N GLY A 79 1.73 -27.73 -18.41
CA GLY A 79 0.41 -28.15 -17.94
C GLY A 79 -0.06 -27.53 -16.61
N GLU A 80 0.74 -26.67 -15.97
CA GLU A 80 0.36 -25.98 -14.74
C GLU A 80 -0.58 -24.79 -15.03
N SER A 81 -1.62 -24.61 -14.21
CA SER A 81 -2.50 -23.45 -14.30
C SER A 81 -1.93 -22.26 -13.54
N SER A 82 -2.19 -21.04 -14.04
CA SER A 82 -1.78 -19.80 -13.36
C SER A 82 -2.32 -19.69 -11.94
N VAL A 83 -3.56 -20.13 -11.72
CA VAL A 83 -4.18 -20.13 -10.39
C VAL A 83 -3.45 -21.06 -9.43
N ARG A 84 -3.14 -22.30 -9.86
CA ARG A 84 -2.41 -23.26 -9.02
C ARG A 84 -1.01 -22.74 -8.67
N ARG A 85 -0.29 -22.17 -9.64
CA ARG A 85 1.03 -21.58 -9.39
C ARG A 85 0.92 -20.41 -8.43
N ALA A 86 -0.09 -19.55 -8.59
CA ALA A 86 -0.33 -18.42 -7.72
C ALA A 86 -0.67 -18.83 -6.28
N GLU A 87 -1.48 -19.87 -6.08
CA GLU A 87 -1.76 -20.40 -4.74
C GLU A 87 -0.49 -20.85 -4.03
N ALA A 88 0.36 -21.62 -4.70
CA ALA A 88 1.64 -22.07 -4.15
C ALA A 88 2.57 -20.89 -3.80
N LEU A 89 2.70 -19.94 -4.72
CA LEU A 89 3.49 -18.72 -4.50
C LEU A 89 2.96 -17.89 -3.32
N VAL A 90 1.64 -17.74 -3.22
CA VAL A 90 1.00 -17.00 -2.11
C VAL A 90 1.23 -17.71 -0.79
N ASP A 91 1.15 -19.04 -0.74
CA ASP A 91 1.44 -19.81 0.48
C ASP A 91 2.87 -19.58 0.98
N GLU A 92 3.85 -19.44 0.07
CA GLU A 92 5.25 -19.15 0.42
C GLU A 92 5.42 -17.78 1.10
N VAL A 93 4.62 -16.77 0.72
CA VAL A 93 4.78 -15.38 1.18
C VAL A 93 3.67 -14.91 2.13
N TRP A 94 2.69 -15.75 2.43
CA TRP A 94 1.45 -15.36 3.10
C TRP A 94 1.71 -14.72 4.47
N ASP A 95 2.50 -15.37 5.31
CA ASP A 95 2.78 -14.89 6.67
C ASP A 95 3.50 -13.54 6.67
N GLN A 96 4.41 -13.34 5.71
CA GLN A 96 5.14 -12.09 5.53
C GLN A 96 4.21 -10.97 5.05
N LEU A 97 3.40 -11.22 4.01
CA LEU A 97 2.39 -10.27 3.54
C LEU A 97 1.38 -9.92 4.63
N TRP A 98 0.95 -10.93 5.40
CA TRP A 98 0.03 -10.76 6.51
C TRP A 98 0.64 -9.88 7.61
N ALA A 99 1.89 -10.13 8.00
CA ALA A 99 2.59 -9.31 8.99
C ALA A 99 2.72 -7.85 8.52
N TRP A 100 3.16 -7.64 7.28
CA TRP A 100 3.30 -6.29 6.71
C TRP A 100 1.99 -5.52 6.62
N ASN A 101 0.86 -6.22 6.42
CA ASN A 101 -0.46 -5.59 6.34
C ASN A 101 -1.20 -5.55 7.69
N GLY A 102 -0.81 -6.39 8.65
CA GLY A 102 -1.40 -6.48 9.98
C GLY A 102 -0.96 -5.36 10.93
N TYR A 103 0.24 -4.81 10.72
CA TYR A 103 0.69 -3.64 11.46
C TYR A 103 0.35 -2.36 10.70
N ASP A 104 -0.54 -1.54 11.28
CA ASP A 104 -0.80 -0.18 10.81
C ASP A 104 0.41 0.72 11.16
N PHE A 105 1.49 0.63 10.38
CA PHE A 105 2.71 1.43 10.60
C PHE A 105 2.61 2.86 10.08
N THR A 106 1.48 3.30 9.50
CA THR A 106 1.38 4.73 9.20
C THR A 106 0.89 5.47 10.43
N PRO A 107 1.57 6.52 10.88
CA PRO A 107 0.89 7.56 11.60
C PRO A 107 -0.18 8.09 10.64
N THR A 108 -1.42 7.69 10.86
CA THR A 108 -2.54 8.52 10.45
C THR A 108 -2.25 9.92 11.00
N SER A 109 -2.60 10.95 10.25
CA SER A 109 -2.47 12.36 10.65
C SER A 109 -3.08 12.68 12.02
N TYR A 110 -3.79 11.74 12.63
CA TYR A 110 -4.25 11.73 14.01
C TYR A 110 -3.12 11.79 15.07
N GLY A 111 -1.88 11.38 14.73
CA GLY A 111 -0.72 11.48 15.62
C GLY A 111 0.13 12.75 15.43
N LEU A 112 -0.02 13.47 14.32
CA LEU A 112 0.80 14.64 13.98
C LEU A 112 0.20 15.98 14.41
N ASN A 113 -1.00 16.00 15.01
CA ASN A 113 -1.64 17.21 15.54
C ASN A 113 -1.80 17.22 17.07
N LYS A 114 -1.09 16.34 17.79
CA LYS A 114 -0.94 16.48 19.26
C LYS A 114 0.43 17.06 19.59
N GLY A 115 0.54 18.36 19.41
CA GLY A 115 1.65 19.14 19.93
C GLY A 115 2.37 19.92 18.84
N LYS A 116 2.37 21.25 19.02
CA LYS A 116 3.09 22.29 18.27
C LYS A 116 2.35 22.92 17.09
N TYR A 117 1.20 23.52 17.39
CA TYR A 117 1.06 24.96 17.15
C TYR A 117 0.56 25.58 18.46
N SER A 118 1.50 26.00 19.31
CA SER A 118 1.22 27.14 20.17
C SER A 118 1.10 28.31 19.22
N ASP A 119 -0.13 28.72 18.90
CA ASP A 119 -0.37 30.10 18.52
C ASP A 119 0.12 30.94 19.70
N GLU A 120 1.39 31.33 19.64
CA GLU A 120 1.83 32.56 20.26
C GLU A 120 0.93 33.62 19.63
N ALA A 121 -0.14 33.97 20.36
CA ALA A 121 -0.87 35.19 20.15
C ALA A 121 0.19 36.31 20.15
N ALA A 122 0.56 36.74 18.95
CA ALA A 122 1.24 38.00 18.74
C ALA A 122 0.25 39.08 19.17
N THR A 123 0.17 39.33 20.48
CA THR A 123 -0.38 40.54 21.04
C THR A 123 0.56 41.66 20.66
N SER A 124 0.44 42.08 19.41
CA SER A 124 1.02 43.30 18.88
C SER A 124 0.26 44.42 19.56
N THR A 125 0.88 45.04 20.57
CA THR A 125 0.40 46.27 21.19
C THR A 125 0.38 47.35 20.11
N SER A 126 -0.77 47.55 19.46
CA SER A 126 -1.05 48.76 18.71
C SER A 126 -1.68 49.76 19.67
N ASP A 127 -0.83 50.64 20.21
CA ASP A 127 -1.23 51.89 20.85
C ASP A 127 -1.85 52.78 19.76
N GLY A 128 -3.18 52.79 19.72
CA GLY A 128 -3.99 53.56 18.78
C GLY A 128 -4.65 54.72 19.49
N THR A 129 -3.89 55.77 19.76
CA THR A 129 -4.44 57.08 20.10
C THR A 129 -4.96 57.73 18.81
N GLN A 130 -6.27 57.96 18.72
CA GLN A 130 -6.93 58.86 17.77
C GLN A 130 -7.71 59.88 18.61
N ASP A 131 -7.23 61.12 18.75
CA ASP A 131 -7.39 62.31 17.87
C ASP A 131 -8.56 63.18 18.36
N VAL A 132 -8.32 64.34 18.98
CA VAL A 132 -8.19 65.72 18.41
C VAL A 132 -9.37 66.59 18.87
N VAL A 133 -9.11 67.66 19.64
CA VAL A 133 -9.77 68.98 19.50
C VAL A 133 -8.80 70.09 19.95
N HIS A 134 -8.25 70.86 19.02
CA HIS A 134 -7.70 72.19 19.23
C HIS A 134 -8.08 73.08 18.03
N GLY A 135 -8.61 74.27 18.33
CA GLY A 135 -8.84 75.35 17.36
C GLY A 135 -10.28 75.84 17.33
#